data_AF-A0A6B2XGF7-F1
#
_entry.id   AF-A0A6B2XGF7-F1
#
_cell.length_a   1.000
_cell.length_b   1.000
_cell.length_c   1.000
_cell.angle_alpha   90.00
_cell.angle_beta   90.00
_cell.angle_gamma   90.00
#
_symmetry.space_group_name_H-M   'P 1'
#
loop_
_entity.id
_entity.type
_entity.pdbx_description
1 polymer ?
#
loop_
_entity_poly.entity_id
_entity_poly.type
_entity_poly.pdbx_seq_one_letter_code
_entity_poly.pdbx_strand_id
1 'polypeptide(L)'
;MRVYLFDSNTDRFPQETLMSETTVPAARTAASPVIAESSTARGRRARIALRALQVVLALFYVVASALPKLIAHPSAVEGFDRMGWGSTGMYIIGVLELAGGVALLIPVLQSVAAVALSGLMVGAFVVQLTYFDGENAATPLILIIPLALIAWARRGHNSDLLRVVRRRS
;
A
#
# COMPACT_ATOMS: atom_id res chain seq x y z
N MET A 1 -67.66 -42.08 49.12
CA MET A 1 -66.61 -41.18 48.58
C MET A 1 -66.13 -40.27 49.72
N ARG A 2 -65.02 -40.64 50.36
CA ARG A 2 -64.26 -39.89 51.40
C ARG A 2 -62.80 -40.37 51.33
N VAL A 3 -61.89 -39.47 51.68
CA VAL A 3 -60.49 -39.39 51.25
C VAL A 3 -59.52 -39.77 52.39
N TYR A 4 -58.26 -40.08 52.00
CA TYR A 4 -56.97 -40.01 52.71
C TYR A 4 -56.45 -41.27 53.44
N LEU A 5 -55.26 -41.76 53.03
CA LEU A 5 -54.04 -41.62 53.84
C LEU A 5 -52.77 -41.89 53.03
N PHE A 6 -51.81 -40.99 53.25
CA PHE A 6 -50.41 -41.00 52.85
C PHE A 6 -49.63 -41.74 53.96
N ASP A 7 -48.57 -42.48 53.60
CA ASP A 7 -47.20 -42.32 54.12
C ASP A 7 -46.39 -43.62 54.29
N SER A 8 -45.10 -43.45 53.97
CA SER A 8 -43.87 -44.05 54.49
C SER A 8 -43.73 -45.55 54.72
N ASN A 9 -42.80 -46.15 53.95
CA ASN A 9 -41.82 -47.03 54.57
C ASN A 9 -40.42 -46.72 54.03
N THR A 10 -39.55 -46.36 54.96
CA THR A 10 -38.16 -45.96 54.83
C THR A 10 -37.19 -47.16 54.91
N ASP A 11 -35.99 -46.92 54.37
CA ASP A 11 -34.70 -47.51 54.74
C ASP A 11 -34.35 -48.95 54.32
N ARG A 12 -33.41 -49.07 53.37
CA ARG A 12 -32.03 -49.54 53.63
C ARG A 12 -31.24 -49.77 52.32
N PHE A 13 -30.17 -49.01 52.16
CA PHE A 13 -29.04 -49.38 51.30
C PHE A 13 -28.10 -50.34 52.03
N PRO A 14 -27.48 -51.28 51.31
CA PRO A 14 -26.06 -51.54 51.51
C PRO A 14 -25.24 -51.52 50.20
N GLN A 15 -24.25 -50.62 50.21
CA GLN A 15 -22.89 -50.66 49.69
C GLN A 15 -22.41 -51.73 48.67
N GLU A 16 -21.56 -51.22 47.76
CA GLU A 16 -20.46 -51.87 47.04
C GLU A 16 -20.73 -52.67 45.75
N THR A 17 -20.58 -51.97 44.62
CA THR A 17 -19.65 -52.47 43.58
C THR A 17 -18.94 -51.30 42.93
N LEU A 18 -17.67 -51.15 43.30
CA LEU A 18 -16.71 -50.20 42.78
C LEU A 18 -16.41 -50.57 41.31
N MET A 19 -16.94 -49.81 40.35
CA MET A 19 -16.63 -49.99 38.92
C MET A 19 -16.11 -48.67 38.32
N SER A 20 -14.79 -48.65 38.18
CA SER A 20 -13.96 -47.85 37.26
C SER A 20 -14.33 -46.37 37.09
N GLU A 21 -13.65 -45.53 37.86
CA GLU A 21 -13.19 -44.22 37.37
C GLU A 21 -12.44 -44.42 36.04
N THR A 22 -13.14 -44.28 34.91
CA THR A 22 -12.47 -44.03 33.64
C THR A 22 -12.28 -42.52 33.51
N THR A 23 -11.20 -42.06 34.15
CA THR A 23 -10.59 -40.76 33.88
C THR A 23 -10.06 -40.78 32.45
N VAL A 24 -10.81 -40.21 31.52
CA VAL A 24 -10.26 -39.76 30.24
C VAL A 24 -9.83 -38.31 30.43
N PRO A 25 -8.53 -37.98 30.40
CA PRO A 25 -8.13 -36.60 30.27
C PRO A 25 -8.58 -36.18 28.88
N ALA A 26 -9.61 -35.34 28.82
CA ALA A 26 -9.88 -34.55 27.64
C ALA A 26 -8.63 -33.68 27.42
N ALA A 27 -7.72 -34.17 26.59
CA ALA A 27 -6.61 -33.39 26.07
C ALA A 27 -7.21 -32.19 25.38
N ARG A 28 -7.34 -31.08 26.12
CA ARG A 28 -7.51 -29.77 25.51
C ARG A 28 -6.22 -29.55 24.75
N THR A 29 -6.24 -29.85 23.46
CA THR A 29 -5.35 -29.22 22.51
C THR A 29 -5.59 -27.72 22.70
N ALA A 30 -4.77 -27.09 23.52
CA ALA A 30 -4.63 -25.66 23.52
C ALA A 30 -4.13 -25.35 22.12
N ALA A 31 -5.06 -25.04 21.21
CA ALA A 31 -4.73 -24.40 19.97
C ALA A 31 -3.96 -23.14 20.40
N SER A 32 -2.63 -23.18 20.22
CA SER A 32 -1.82 -21.99 20.37
C SER A 32 -2.52 -20.91 19.57
N PRO A 33 -2.74 -19.71 20.13
CA PRO A 33 -3.22 -18.61 19.31
C PRO A 33 -2.12 -18.38 18.27
N VAL A 34 -2.26 -18.98 17.08
CA VAL A 34 -1.52 -18.57 15.90
C VAL A 34 -1.99 -17.14 15.72
N ILE A 35 -1.15 -16.23 16.20
CA ILE A 35 -1.47 -14.82 16.33
C ILE A 35 -1.93 -14.36 14.96
N ALA A 36 -3.23 -14.16 14.80
CA ALA A 36 -3.86 -13.59 13.62
C ALA A 36 -3.56 -12.08 13.53
N GLU A 37 -2.33 -11.68 13.86
CA GLU A 37 -1.82 -10.31 13.73
C GLU A 37 -1.59 -9.93 12.26
N SER A 38 -1.50 -10.91 11.37
CA SER A 38 -0.72 -10.76 10.16
C SER A 38 -1.44 -10.08 8.99
N SER A 39 -2.77 -10.00 8.95
CA SER A 39 -3.48 -9.38 7.81
C SER A 39 -3.63 -7.86 7.98
N THR A 40 -4.12 -7.42 9.14
CA THR A 40 -4.40 -5.99 9.41
C THR A 40 -3.14 -5.20 9.73
N ALA A 41 -2.22 -5.75 10.53
CA ALA A 41 -0.97 -5.08 10.87
C ALA A 41 -0.03 -4.98 9.66
N ARG A 42 0.04 -6.03 8.83
CA ARG A 42 0.84 -6.03 7.59
C ARG A 42 0.25 -5.07 6.55
N GLY A 43 -1.08 -5.00 6.42
CA GLY A 43 -1.75 -4.00 5.59
C GLY A 43 -1.46 -2.57 6.05
N ARG A 44 -1.46 -2.29 7.37
CA ARG A 44 -1.10 -0.97 7.90
C ARG A 44 0.36 -0.60 7.63
N ARG A 45 1.30 -1.53 7.85
CA ARG A 45 2.73 -1.32 7.56
C ARG A 45 2.98 -1.06 6.07
N ALA A 46 2.35 -1.83 5.19
CA ALA A 46 2.45 -1.62 3.75
C ALA A 46 1.92 -0.24 3.32
N ARG A 47 0.80 0.21 3.88
CA ARG A 47 0.27 1.56 3.61
C ARG A 47 1.21 2.67 4.08
N ILE A 48 1.84 2.51 5.25
CA ILE A 48 2.81 3.48 5.78
C ILE A 48 4.06 3.53 4.87
N ALA A 49 4.61 2.36 4.51
CA ALA A 49 5.76 2.28 3.61
C ALA A 49 5.45 2.93 2.24
N LEU A 50 4.27 2.66 1.68
CA LEU A 50 3.84 3.26 0.43
C LEU A 50 3.68 4.78 0.53
N ARG A 51 3.14 5.29 1.65
CA ARG A 51 3.08 6.73 1.91
C ARG A 51 4.46 7.36 2.04
N ALA A 52 5.36 6.72 2.76
CA ALA A 52 6.74 7.21 2.91
C ALA A 52 7.42 7.30 1.54
N LEU A 53 7.32 6.24 0.72
CA LEU A 53 7.86 6.22 -0.64
C LEU A 53 7.24 7.32 -1.52
N GLN A 54 5.93 7.55 -1.42
CA GLN A 54 5.25 8.64 -2.13
C GLN A 54 5.77 10.01 -1.73
N VAL A 55 5.93 10.27 -0.44
CA VAL A 55 6.44 11.56 0.06
C VAL A 55 7.88 11.77 -0.43
N VAL A 56 8.72 10.74 -0.38
CA VAL A 56 10.10 10.79 -0.89
C VAL A 56 10.12 11.09 -2.39
N LEU A 57 9.31 10.41 -3.19
CA LEU A 57 9.22 10.68 -4.63
C LEU A 57 8.67 12.07 -4.94
N ALA A 58 7.63 12.51 -4.23
CA ALA A 58 7.08 13.84 -4.40
C ALA A 58 8.14 14.91 -4.10
N LEU A 59 8.88 14.77 -2.98
CA LEU A 59 9.99 15.64 -2.64
C LEU A 59 11.07 15.63 -3.72
N PHE A 60 11.43 14.45 -4.23
CA PHE A 60 12.41 14.34 -5.31
C PHE A 60 11.96 15.09 -6.58
N TYR A 61 10.73 14.85 -7.05
CA TYR A 61 10.21 15.53 -8.24
C TYR A 61 10.10 17.05 -8.06
N VAL A 62 9.63 17.51 -6.89
CA VAL A 62 9.44 18.94 -6.64
C VAL A 62 10.77 19.66 -6.43
N VAL A 63 11.63 19.11 -5.57
CA VAL A 63 12.84 19.79 -5.09
C VAL A 63 14.06 19.46 -5.95
N ALA A 64 14.32 18.18 -6.20
CA ALA A 64 15.52 17.79 -6.94
C ALA A 64 15.36 17.93 -8.45
N SER A 65 14.13 17.77 -8.98
CA SER A 65 13.89 17.77 -10.43
C SER A 65 13.30 19.07 -10.96
N ALA A 66 12.15 19.51 -10.43
CA ALA A 66 11.41 20.65 -10.97
C ALA A 66 12.05 21.99 -10.57
N LEU A 67 12.47 22.15 -9.31
CA LEU A 67 13.01 23.42 -8.82
C LEU A 67 14.22 23.92 -9.65
N PRO A 68 15.27 23.12 -9.94
CA PRO A 68 16.38 23.58 -10.77
C PRO A 68 15.96 24.01 -12.18
N LYS A 69 14.95 23.34 -12.76
CA LYS A 69 14.40 23.69 -14.08
C LYS A 69 13.63 25.00 -14.04
N LEU A 70 12.83 25.23 -13.00
CA LEU A 70 11.99 26.42 -12.86
C LEU A 70 12.77 27.67 -12.47
N ILE A 71 13.90 27.53 -11.77
CA ILE A 71 14.80 28.66 -11.48
C ILE A 71 15.86 28.87 -12.59
N ALA A 72 15.81 28.08 -13.68
CA ALA A 72 16.81 28.08 -14.73
C ALA A 72 18.25 27.93 -14.20
N HIS A 73 18.45 27.00 -13.27
CA HIS A 73 19.77 26.70 -12.75
C HIS A 73 20.68 26.20 -13.89
N PRO A 74 21.97 26.61 -13.97
CA PRO A 74 22.86 26.24 -15.07
C PRO A 74 22.92 24.73 -15.35
N SER A 75 22.90 23.92 -14.29
CA SER A 75 22.90 22.45 -14.39
C SER A 75 21.67 21.87 -15.12
N ALA A 76 20.55 22.60 -15.18
CA ALA A 76 19.38 22.21 -15.95
C ALA A 76 19.44 22.81 -17.36
N VAL A 77 19.79 24.09 -17.47
CA VAL A 77 19.85 24.83 -18.74
C VAL A 77 20.80 24.16 -19.73
N GLU A 78 22.01 23.81 -19.30
CA GLU A 78 23.02 23.16 -20.15
C GLU A 78 22.51 21.85 -20.78
N GLY A 79 21.75 21.06 -20.02
CA GLY A 79 21.14 19.82 -20.52
C GLY A 79 20.11 20.10 -21.61
N PHE A 80 19.19 21.04 -21.38
CA PHE A 80 18.13 21.37 -22.35
C PHE A 80 18.64 22.11 -23.59
N ASP A 81 19.70 22.90 -23.46
CA ASP A 81 20.36 23.54 -24.59
C ASP A 81 21.08 22.50 -25.46
N ARG A 82 21.77 21.53 -24.86
CA ARG A 82 22.42 20.42 -25.60
C ARG A 82 21.40 19.58 -26.38
N MET A 83 20.18 19.44 -25.86
CA MET A 83 19.08 18.76 -26.56
C MET A 83 18.44 19.59 -27.67
N GLY A 84 18.72 20.90 -27.75
CA GLY A 84 18.07 21.83 -28.67
C GLY A 84 16.64 22.22 -28.27
N TRP A 85 16.21 21.91 -27.05
CA TRP A 85 14.87 22.21 -26.54
C TRP A 85 14.79 23.58 -25.85
N GLY A 86 15.95 24.10 -25.44
CA GLY A 86 16.10 25.42 -24.83
C GLY A 86 15.32 25.58 -23.53
N SER A 87 15.21 26.83 -23.09
CA SER A 87 14.51 27.19 -21.86
C SER A 87 13.01 26.86 -21.90
N THR A 88 12.36 26.93 -23.06
CA THR A 88 10.94 26.59 -23.20
C THR A 88 10.67 25.13 -22.84
N GLY A 89 11.43 24.18 -23.41
CA GLY A 89 11.30 22.77 -23.06
C GLY A 89 11.61 22.49 -21.59
N MET A 90 12.64 23.16 -21.06
CA MET A 90 13.00 23.08 -19.64
C MET A 90 11.85 23.48 -18.72
N TYR A 91 11.20 24.62 -18.97
CA TYR A 91 10.09 25.10 -18.14
C TYR A 91 8.86 24.21 -18.27
N ILE A 92 8.52 23.74 -19.47
CA ILE A 92 7.38 22.82 -19.67
C ILE A 92 7.58 21.54 -18.84
N ILE A 93 8.75 20.91 -18.95
CA ILE A 93 9.06 19.70 -18.17
C ILE A 93 9.08 20.00 -16.67
N GLY A 94 9.68 21.12 -16.25
CA GLY A 94 9.70 21.54 -14.85
C GLY A 94 8.29 21.72 -14.25
N VAL A 95 7.37 22.35 -14.99
CA VAL A 95 5.96 22.51 -14.56
C VAL A 95 5.25 21.16 -14.47
N LEU A 96 5.45 20.28 -15.45
CA LEU A 96 4.83 18.95 -15.45
C LEU A 96 5.34 18.07 -14.28
N GLU A 97 6.63 18.11 -14.00
CA GLU A 97 7.23 17.41 -12.85
C GLU A 97 6.73 17.97 -11.52
N LEU A 98 6.63 19.30 -11.39
CA LEU A 98 6.06 19.95 -10.22
C LEU A 98 4.60 19.53 -10.01
N ALA A 99 3.78 19.61 -11.06
CA ALA A 99 2.37 19.24 -11.01
C ALA A 99 2.20 17.75 -10.64
N GLY A 100 2.99 16.87 -11.25
CA GLY A 100 2.98 15.43 -10.94
C GLY A 100 3.43 15.14 -9.51
N GLY A 101 4.50 15.78 -9.04
CA GLY A 101 5.01 15.64 -7.67
C GLY A 101 4.01 16.11 -6.62
N VAL A 102 3.31 17.23 -6.86
CA VAL A 102 2.23 17.72 -5.99
C VAL A 102 1.02 16.78 -6.04
N ALA A 103 0.63 16.32 -7.24
CA ALA A 103 -0.50 15.40 -7.41
C ALA A 103 -0.25 14.03 -6.76
N LEU A 104 1.00 13.60 -6.62
CA LEU A 104 1.36 12.40 -5.84
C LEU A 104 1.00 12.53 -4.35
N LEU A 105 0.82 13.72 -3.80
CA LEU A 105 0.40 13.91 -2.41
C LEU A 105 -1.14 13.87 -2.23
N ILE A 106 -1.90 13.98 -3.32
CA ILE A 106 -3.36 14.08 -3.30
C ILE A 106 -3.99 12.69 -3.49
N PRO A 107 -4.66 12.09 -2.48
CA PRO A 107 -5.10 10.70 -2.49
C PRO A 107 -5.92 10.25 -3.70
N VAL A 108 -6.72 11.15 -4.25
CA VAL A 108 -7.62 10.87 -5.38
C VAL A 108 -6.85 10.86 -6.70
N LEU A 109 -5.79 11.67 -6.83
CA LEU A 109 -5.02 11.84 -8.06
C LEU A 109 -3.80 10.93 -8.16
N GLN A 110 -3.44 10.20 -7.09
CA GLN A 110 -2.16 9.50 -7.02
C GLN A 110 -1.94 8.47 -8.14
N SER A 111 -2.98 7.78 -8.61
CA SER A 111 -2.82 6.82 -9.72
C SER A 111 -2.56 7.53 -11.05
N VAL A 112 -3.24 8.64 -11.30
CA VAL A 112 -3.07 9.44 -12.53
C VAL A 112 -1.71 10.12 -12.52
N ALA A 113 -1.32 10.71 -11.39
CA ALA A 113 -0.01 11.32 -11.20
C ALA A 113 1.13 10.33 -11.40
N ALA A 114 1.02 9.11 -10.82
CA ALA A 114 2.03 8.09 -11.00
C ALA A 114 2.16 7.66 -12.46
N VAL A 115 1.05 7.48 -13.19
CA VAL A 115 1.08 7.14 -14.63
C VAL A 115 1.68 8.27 -15.45
N ALA A 116 1.31 9.52 -15.20
CA ALA A 116 1.83 10.68 -15.91
C ALA A 116 3.34 10.85 -15.68
N LEU A 117 3.80 10.76 -14.42
CA LEU A 117 5.23 10.81 -14.09
C LEU A 117 6.00 9.63 -14.68
N SER A 118 5.42 8.42 -14.70
CA SER A 118 6.04 7.29 -15.41
C SER A 118 6.20 7.58 -16.90
N GLY A 119 5.19 8.18 -17.56
CA GLY A 119 5.29 8.60 -18.95
C GLY A 119 6.41 9.62 -19.18
N LEU A 120 6.54 10.62 -18.30
CA LEU A 120 7.66 11.57 -18.34
C LEU A 120 9.01 10.88 -18.19
N MET A 121 9.14 9.91 -17.28
CA MET A 121 10.40 9.17 -17.11
C MET A 121 10.74 8.29 -18.31
N VAL A 122 9.75 7.72 -18.99
CA VAL A 122 9.97 7.02 -20.26
C VAL A 122 10.50 7.99 -21.32
N GLY A 123 9.90 9.19 -21.42
CA GLY A 123 10.41 10.25 -22.31
C GLY A 123 11.86 10.64 -21.98
N ALA A 124 12.16 10.85 -20.69
CA ALA A 124 13.50 11.17 -20.22
C ALA A 124 14.50 10.06 -20.54
N PHE A 125 14.12 8.79 -20.38
CA PHE A 125 14.98 7.65 -20.73
C PHE A 125 15.29 7.62 -22.23
N VAL A 126 14.29 7.82 -23.10
CA VAL A 126 14.51 7.89 -24.56
C VAL A 126 15.47 9.02 -24.91
N VAL A 127 15.26 10.21 -24.35
CA VAL A 127 16.13 11.37 -24.52
C VAL A 127 17.58 11.07 -24.09
N GLN A 128 17.74 10.39 -22.95
CA GLN A 128 19.05 10.00 -22.45
C GLN A 128 19.79 9.06 -23.41
N LEU A 129 19.07 8.12 -24.02
CA LEU A 129 19.63 7.22 -25.02
C LEU A 129 19.99 7.93 -26.33
N THR A 130 19.20 8.92 -26.75
CA THR A 130 19.39 9.58 -28.05
C THR A 130 20.36 10.76 -28.03
N TYR A 131 20.42 11.52 -26.93
CA TYR A 131 21.19 12.76 -26.84
C TYR A 131 22.43 12.67 -25.94
N PHE A 132 22.49 11.67 -25.05
CA PHE A 132 23.53 11.54 -24.04
C PHE A 132 24.22 10.16 -24.08
N ASP A 133 24.10 9.41 -25.18
CA ASP A 133 24.72 8.08 -25.37
C ASP A 133 24.45 7.08 -24.22
N GLY A 134 23.33 7.26 -23.51
CA GLY A 134 22.95 6.44 -22.36
C GLY A 134 23.61 6.83 -21.03
N GLU A 135 24.42 7.89 -20.99
CA GLU A 135 24.97 8.44 -19.74
C GLU A 135 23.81 8.82 -18.80
N ASN A 136 23.79 8.33 -17.56
CA ASN A 136 22.70 8.55 -16.58
C ASN A 136 21.34 7.88 -16.89
N ALA A 137 21.24 6.96 -17.86
CA ALA A 137 20.00 6.25 -18.17
C ALA A 137 19.45 5.36 -17.01
N ALA A 138 20.31 5.06 -16.02
CA ALA A 138 19.92 4.34 -14.81
C ALA A 138 18.95 5.15 -13.91
N THR A 139 19.10 6.48 -13.86
CA THR A 139 18.30 7.36 -12.99
C THR A 139 16.80 7.28 -13.29
N PRO A 140 16.32 7.47 -14.54
CA PRO A 140 14.89 7.33 -14.84
C PRO A 140 14.39 5.90 -14.62
N LEU A 141 15.19 4.86 -14.87
CA LEU A 141 14.79 3.47 -14.60
C LEU A 141 14.54 3.22 -13.10
N ILE A 142 15.43 3.70 -12.24
CA ILE A 142 15.30 3.58 -10.78
C ILE A 142 14.03 4.27 -10.27
N LEU A 143 13.59 5.35 -10.91
CA LEU A 143 12.37 6.08 -10.55
C LEU A 143 11.09 5.47 -11.16
N ILE A 144 11.18 4.85 -12.34
CA ILE A 144 10.05 4.15 -12.97
C ILE A 144 9.58 2.98 -12.09
N ILE A 145 10.50 2.20 -11.51
CA ILE A 145 10.16 1.04 -10.68
C ILE A 145 9.24 1.39 -9.50
N PRO A 146 9.57 2.33 -8.60
CA PRO A 146 8.72 2.69 -7.48
C PRO A 146 7.45 3.42 -7.91
N LEU A 147 7.47 4.23 -8.98
CA LEU A 147 6.25 4.84 -9.55
C LEU A 147 5.28 3.77 -10.07
N ALA A 148 5.78 2.78 -10.79
CA ALA A 148 5.00 1.66 -11.30
C ALA A 148 4.43 0.81 -10.14
N LEU A 149 5.21 0.56 -9.10
CA LEU A 149 4.74 -0.11 -7.88
C LEU A 149 3.62 0.67 -7.19
N ILE A 150 3.75 1.99 -7.06
CA ILE A 150 2.69 2.85 -6.52
C ILE A 150 1.44 2.76 -7.41
N ALA A 151 1.58 2.92 -8.72
CA ALA A 151 0.46 2.83 -9.65
C ALA A 151 -0.25 1.46 -9.59
N TRP A 152 0.50 0.37 -9.40
CA TRP A 152 -0.03 -0.97 -9.29
C TRP A 152 -0.72 -1.24 -7.94
N ALA A 153 -0.06 -0.94 -6.81
CA ALA A 153 -0.61 -1.15 -5.47
C ALA A 153 -1.89 -0.31 -5.21
N ARG A 154 -1.96 0.87 -5.85
CA ARG A 154 -3.10 1.78 -5.74
C ARG A 154 -4.31 1.36 -6.56
N ARG A 155 -4.09 0.79 -7.75
CA ARG A 155 -5.16 0.34 -8.64
C ARG A 155 -6.07 -0.68 -7.96
N GLY A 156 -5.52 -1.55 -7.11
CA GLY A 156 -6.30 -2.51 -6.31
C GLY A 156 -7.11 -1.89 -5.15
N HIS A 157 -6.64 -0.81 -4.52
CA HIS A 157 -7.36 -0.14 -3.43
C HIS A 157 -8.46 0.81 -3.93
N ASN A 158 -8.24 1.50 -5.06
CA ASN A 158 -9.24 2.42 -5.62
C ASN A 158 -10.45 1.66 -6.22
N SER A 159 -10.27 0.45 -6.73
CA SER A 159 -11.39 -0.39 -7.18
C SER A 159 -12.34 -0.75 -6.05
N ASP A 160 -11.85 -0.92 -4.83
CA ASP A 160 -12.68 -1.21 -3.67
C ASP A 160 -13.47 0.03 -3.21
N LEU A 161 -12.85 1.21 -3.23
CA LEU A 161 -13.55 2.47 -2.95
C LEU A 161 -14.63 2.78 -4.00
N LEU A 162 -14.35 2.56 -5.28
CA LEU A 162 -15.33 2.75 -6.36
C LEU A 162 -16.46 1.73 -6.29
N ARG A 163 -16.19 0.48 -5.87
CA ARG A 163 -17.22 -0.54 -5.63
C ARG A 163 -18.14 -0.20 -4.46
N VAL A 164 -17.60 0.41 -3.40
CA VAL A 164 -18.39 0.84 -2.24
C VAL A 164 -19.30 2.02 -2.60
N VAL A 165 -18.81 2.99 -3.38
CA VAL A 165 -19.62 4.13 -3.83
C VAL A 165 -20.72 3.68 -4.81
N ARG A 166 -20.38 2.81 -5.77
CA ARG A 166 -21.34 2.28 -6.76
C ARG A 166 -22.39 1.32 -6.18
N ARG A 167 -22.18 0.78 -4.97
CA ARG A 167 -23.20 -0.01 -4.25
C ARG A 167 -24.17 0.83 -3.43
N ARG A 168 -23.94 2.14 -3.29
CA ARG A 168 -24.80 3.06 -2.52
C ARG A 168 -25.67 3.98 -3.38
N SER A 169 -25.52 3.90 -4.70
CA SER A 169 -26.37 4.55 -5.72
C SER A 169 -27.26 3.51 -6.38
#